data_AF-A0A9J6RGZ9-F1
#
_entry.id   AF-A0A9J6RGZ9-F1
#
_cell.length_a   1.000
_cell.length_b   1.000
_cell.length_c   1.000
_cell.angle_alpha   90.00
_cell.angle_beta   90.00
_cell.angle_gamma   90.00
#
_symmetry.space_group_name_H-M   'P 1'
#
loop_
_entity.id
_entity.type
_entity.pdbx_description
1 polymer ?
#
loop_
_entity_poly.entity_id
_entity_poly.type
_entity_poly.pdbx_seq_one_letter_code
_entity_poly.pdbx_strand_id
1 'polypeptide(L)'
;NSYGAAGYIKNITIDKETGEIITPQKELQFDDEKLKEEEALDGYYAIITSEYKENDDRIIDIYRGLWRIEESFRVTKSDLEARPVFVSKEEHIHAHFLTCFISLVIARIIEVKLKYKYSVGKLLESLSKAECSHMKQNYYLFDYYDEVLEDLGDLFDIDFSKQIRSQGEIKKILAKTKKS
;
A
#
# COMPACT_ATOMS: atom_id res chain seq x y z
N ASN A 1 3.50 -25.09 3.78
CA ASN A 1 2.84 -26.01 2.83
C ASN A 1 3.58 -25.99 1.50
N SER A 2 4.49 -26.95 1.30
CA SER A 2 5.44 -27.03 0.18
C SER A 2 5.15 -28.23 -0.74
N TYR A 3 3.88 -28.53 -0.96
CA TYR A 3 3.47 -29.58 -1.89
C TYR A 3 2.32 -29.01 -2.70
N GLY A 4 2.60 -28.55 -3.92
CA GLY A 4 1.59 -28.03 -4.86
C GLY A 4 0.70 -29.16 -5.38
N ALA A 5 0.63 -29.36 -6.70
CA ALA A 5 -0.18 -30.43 -7.30
C ALA A 5 0.11 -31.86 -6.76
N ALA A 6 1.32 -32.09 -6.23
CA ALA A 6 1.70 -33.36 -5.61
C ALA A 6 0.90 -33.70 -4.33
N GLY A 7 0.25 -32.72 -3.70
CA GLY A 7 -0.58 -32.93 -2.51
C GLY A 7 -1.88 -33.71 -2.76
N TYR A 8 -2.30 -33.88 -4.02
CA TYR A 8 -3.55 -34.54 -4.42
C TYR A 8 -3.33 -35.94 -5.00
N ILE A 9 -2.12 -36.50 -4.88
CA ILE A 9 -1.79 -37.82 -5.44
C ILE A 9 -1.49 -38.79 -4.30
N LYS A 10 -2.28 -39.86 -4.20
CA LYS A 10 -2.06 -41.00 -3.30
C LYS A 10 -0.96 -41.91 -3.86
N ASN A 11 -0.26 -42.62 -2.98
CA ASN A 11 0.80 -43.59 -3.29
C ASN A 11 2.12 -43.00 -3.83
N ILE A 12 2.46 -41.74 -3.51
CA ILE A 12 3.82 -41.23 -3.74
C ILE A 12 4.77 -41.89 -2.73
N THR A 13 5.74 -42.67 -3.21
CA THR A 13 6.84 -43.20 -2.39
C THR A 13 8.07 -42.33 -2.60
N ILE A 14 8.48 -41.60 -1.57
CA ILE A 14 9.68 -40.74 -1.59
C ILE A 14 10.76 -41.42 -0.77
N ASP A 15 11.97 -41.53 -1.31
CA ASP A 15 13.13 -41.98 -0.54
C ASP A 15 13.46 -40.94 0.54
N LYS A 16 13.53 -41.38 1.80
CA LYS A 16 13.74 -40.48 2.95
C LYS A 16 15.16 -39.91 3.01
N GLU A 17 16.13 -40.49 2.31
CA GLU A 17 17.53 -40.02 2.31
C GLU A 17 17.87 -39.13 1.10
N THR A 18 17.29 -39.39 -0.07
CA THR A 18 17.65 -38.67 -1.32
C THR A 18 16.58 -37.68 -1.79
N GLY A 19 15.34 -37.78 -1.30
CA GLY A 19 14.23 -36.93 -1.74
C GLY A 19 13.76 -37.22 -3.17
N GLU A 20 14.27 -38.27 -3.80
CA GLU A 20 13.85 -38.70 -5.14
C GLU A 20 12.56 -39.54 -5.09
N ILE A 21 11.75 -39.42 -6.14
CA ILE A 21 10.53 -40.20 -6.30
C ILE A 21 10.93 -41.61 -6.75
N ILE A 22 10.78 -42.59 -5.87
CA ILE A 22 10.99 -44.00 -6.21
C ILE A 22 9.81 -44.43 -7.07
N THR A 23 10.06 -45.13 -8.18
CA THR A 23 9.00 -45.65 -9.05
C THR A 23 7.98 -46.44 -8.21
N PRO A 24 6.72 -45.99 -8.12
CA PRO A 24 5.79 -46.54 -7.14
C PRO A 24 5.39 -47.96 -7.54
N GLN A 25 5.38 -48.87 -6.57
CA GLN A 25 4.92 -50.26 -6.75
C GLN A 25 3.40 -50.38 -6.96
N LYS A 26 2.66 -49.28 -6.75
CA LYS A 26 1.21 -49.15 -6.96
C LYS A 26 0.94 -47.99 -7.92
N GLU A 27 -0.15 -48.10 -8.69
CA GLU A 27 -0.60 -46.99 -9.53
C GLU A 27 -0.87 -45.73 -8.69
N LEU A 28 -0.43 -44.59 -9.21
CA LEU A 28 -0.73 -43.28 -8.65
C LEU A 28 -2.22 -43.03 -8.79
N GLN A 29 -2.87 -42.70 -7.68
CA GLN A 29 -4.30 -42.44 -7.66
C GLN A 29 -4.54 -40.98 -7.26
N PHE A 30 -5.48 -40.33 -7.93
CA PHE A 30 -5.88 -38.98 -7.57
C PHE A 30 -6.78 -39.01 -6.32
N ASP A 31 -6.62 -38.04 -5.43
CA ASP A 31 -7.39 -37.91 -4.21
C ASP A 31 -8.63 -37.02 -4.44
N ASP A 32 -9.66 -37.58 -5.06
CA ASP A 32 -10.94 -36.90 -5.32
C ASP A 32 -11.65 -36.44 -4.03
N GLU A 33 -11.44 -37.15 -2.92
CA GLU A 33 -12.04 -36.80 -1.62
C GLU A 33 -11.40 -35.54 -1.05
N LYS A 34 -10.06 -35.49 -1.04
CA LYS A 34 -9.32 -34.31 -0.61
C LYS A 34 -9.60 -33.09 -1.48
N LEU A 35 -9.71 -33.28 -2.80
CA LEU A 35 -10.11 -32.18 -3.70
C LEU A 35 -11.49 -31.62 -3.31
N LYS A 36 -12.49 -32.48 -3.09
CA LYS A 36 -13.83 -32.04 -2.68
C LYS A 36 -13.85 -31.33 -1.33
N GLU A 37 -13.02 -31.76 -0.37
CA GLU A 37 -12.89 -31.11 0.93
C GLU A 37 -12.28 -29.70 0.79
N GLU A 38 -11.25 -29.54 -0.04
CA GLU A 38 -10.65 -28.23 -0.31
C GLU A 38 -11.59 -27.33 -1.14
N GLU A 39 -12.26 -27.86 -2.17
CA GLU A 39 -13.29 -27.14 -2.96
C GLU A 39 -14.47 -26.66 -2.09
N ALA A 40 -14.85 -27.41 -1.06
CA ALA A 40 -15.90 -26.99 -0.13
C ALA A 40 -15.50 -25.77 0.70
N LEU A 41 -14.20 -25.54 0.86
CA LEU A 41 -13.61 -24.42 1.60
C LEU A 41 -13.09 -23.31 0.66
N ASP A 42 -13.20 -23.49 -0.67
CA ASP A 42 -12.80 -22.48 -1.63
C ASP A 42 -13.65 -21.21 -1.47
N GLY A 43 -12.96 -20.07 -1.38
CA GLY A 43 -13.57 -18.76 -1.17
C GLY A 43 -13.76 -18.36 0.30
N TYR A 44 -13.47 -19.26 1.26
CA TYR A 44 -13.43 -18.89 2.67
C TYR A 44 -12.05 -18.36 3.09
N TYR A 45 -12.05 -17.28 3.87
CA TYR A 45 -10.84 -16.70 4.45
C TYR A 45 -10.72 -17.11 5.92
N ALA A 46 -9.74 -17.93 6.25
CA ALA A 46 -9.49 -18.39 7.61
C ALA A 46 -8.35 -17.59 8.26
N ILE A 47 -8.64 -16.99 9.43
CA ILE A 47 -7.63 -16.33 10.26
C ILE A 47 -7.23 -17.31 11.37
N ILE A 48 -5.96 -17.74 11.37
CA ILE A 48 -5.39 -18.61 12.40
C ILE A 48 -4.52 -17.74 13.31
N THR A 49 -4.90 -17.61 14.58
CA THR A 49 -4.20 -16.78 15.57
C THR A 49 -3.97 -17.53 16.88
N SER A 50 -2.88 -17.22 17.57
CA SER A 50 -2.62 -17.67 18.94
C SER A 50 -3.44 -16.92 20.00
N GLU A 51 -4.05 -15.80 19.62
CA GLU A 51 -4.78 -14.91 20.53
C GLU A 51 -6.23 -15.38 20.77
N TYR A 52 -6.40 -16.59 21.33
CA TYR A 52 -7.72 -17.21 21.56
C TYR A 52 -8.57 -16.53 22.64
N LYS A 53 -8.03 -15.53 23.35
CA LYS A 53 -8.73 -14.77 24.39
C LYS A 53 -9.23 -13.40 23.90
N GLU A 54 -8.78 -12.97 22.72
CA GLU A 54 -9.24 -11.72 22.13
C GLU A 54 -10.58 -11.92 21.43
N ASN A 55 -11.35 -10.83 21.33
CA ASN A 55 -12.63 -10.86 20.62
C ASN A 55 -12.42 -10.93 19.10
N ASP A 56 -13.29 -11.66 18.41
CA ASP A 56 -13.29 -11.82 16.95
C ASP A 56 -13.16 -10.48 16.20
N ASP A 57 -13.91 -9.44 16.60
CA ASP A 57 -13.85 -8.09 16.00
C ASP A 57 -12.45 -7.49 16.11
N ARG A 58 -11.80 -7.67 17.26
CA ARG A 58 -10.45 -7.17 17.50
C ARG A 58 -9.40 -7.95 16.73
N ILE A 59 -9.57 -9.26 16.59
CA ILE A 59 -8.70 -10.10 15.74
C ILE A 59 -8.80 -9.62 14.29
N ILE A 60 -10.02 -9.39 13.79
CA ILE A 60 -10.25 -8.86 12.44
C ILE A 60 -9.57 -7.49 12.27
N ASP A 61 -9.69 -6.59 13.24
CA ASP A 61 -9.08 -5.26 13.16
C ASP A 61 -7.54 -5.29 13.18
N ILE A 62 -6.94 -6.20 13.96
CA ILE A 62 -5.48 -6.43 13.94
C ILE A 62 -5.03 -6.88 12.54
N TYR A 63 -5.75 -7.83 11.92
CA TYR A 63 -5.44 -8.32 10.59
C TYR A 63 -5.69 -7.25 9.49
N ARG A 64 -6.72 -6.41 9.64
CA ARG A 64 -6.89 -5.21 8.80
C ARG A 64 -5.70 -4.25 8.93
N GLY A 65 -5.10 -4.15 10.12
CA GLY A 65 -3.85 -3.43 10.33
C GLY A 65 -2.69 -3.96 9.49
N LEU A 66 -2.55 -5.28 9.33
CA LEU A 66 -1.54 -5.89 8.44
C LEU A 66 -1.78 -5.50 6.97
N TRP A 67 -3.03 -5.47 6.52
CA TRP A 67 -3.35 -5.03 5.17
C TRP A 67 -2.90 -3.59 4.89
N ARG A 68 -2.95 -2.69 5.88
CA ARG A 68 -2.41 -1.32 5.73
C ARG A 68 -0.90 -1.31 5.49
N ILE A 69 -0.18 -2.27 6.05
CA ILE A 69 1.25 -2.43 5.82
C ILE A 69 1.48 -2.86 4.37
N GLU A 70 0.72 -3.83 3.87
CA GLU A 70 0.78 -4.26 2.47
C GLU A 70 0.43 -3.14 1.49
N GLU A 71 -0.62 -2.37 1.78
CA GLU A 71 -1.01 -1.20 1.01
C GLU A 71 0.12 -0.15 1.02
N SER A 72 0.73 0.11 2.18
CA SER A 72 1.88 1.01 2.30
C SER A 72 3.06 0.57 1.45
N PHE A 73 3.36 -0.74 1.42
CA PHE A 73 4.39 -1.29 0.53
C PHE A 73 4.01 -1.16 -0.95
N ARG A 74 2.73 -1.28 -1.29
CA ARG A 74 2.23 -1.09 -2.66
C ARG A 74 2.41 0.36 -3.11
N VAL A 75 1.89 1.32 -2.35
CA VAL A 75 2.03 2.77 -2.58
C VAL A 75 3.50 3.17 -2.70
N THR A 76 4.35 2.64 -1.81
CA THR A 76 5.78 2.93 -1.84
C THR A 76 6.43 2.47 -3.15
N LYS A 77 6.02 1.30 -3.67
CA LYS A 77 6.57 0.72 -4.90
C LYS A 77 5.99 1.34 -6.18
N SER A 78 4.70 1.69 -6.20
CA SER A 78 4.02 2.26 -7.37
C SER A 78 4.09 3.78 -7.39
N ASP A 79 3.54 4.43 -6.38
CA ASP A 79 3.20 5.85 -6.39
C ASP A 79 4.40 6.72 -5.98
N LEU A 80 5.27 6.17 -5.12
CA LEU A 80 6.50 6.83 -4.68
C LEU A 80 7.75 6.27 -5.35
N GLU A 81 7.60 5.40 -6.35
CA GLU A 81 8.69 4.84 -7.17
C GLU A 81 9.91 4.32 -6.36
N ALA A 82 9.70 3.72 -5.19
CA ALA A 82 10.80 3.31 -4.31
C ALA A 82 11.70 2.20 -4.89
N ARG A 83 11.40 1.68 -6.09
CA ARG A 83 12.34 0.84 -6.82
C ARG A 83 13.43 1.75 -7.41
N PRO A 84 14.68 1.67 -6.96
CA PRO A 84 15.76 2.51 -7.47
C PRO A 84 16.17 2.00 -8.87
N VAL A 85 15.39 2.34 -9.90
CA VAL A 85 15.67 1.92 -11.28
C VAL A 85 16.85 2.72 -11.86
N PHE A 86 17.06 3.95 -11.39
CA PHE A 86 17.99 4.91 -12.00
C PHE A 86 19.18 5.29 -11.11
N VAL A 87 19.33 4.69 -9.92
CA VAL A 87 20.45 4.97 -9.01
C VAL A 87 21.21 3.69 -8.67
N SER A 88 22.54 3.73 -8.77
CA SER A 88 23.41 2.55 -8.62
C SER A 88 24.38 2.64 -7.44
N LYS A 89 24.66 3.84 -6.92
CA LYS A 89 25.50 4.00 -5.72
C LYS A 89 24.67 3.77 -4.47
N GLU A 90 25.24 3.05 -3.50
CA GLU A 90 24.62 2.74 -2.22
C GLU A 90 24.07 3.99 -1.50
N GLU A 91 24.86 5.06 -1.45
CA GLU A 91 24.43 6.34 -0.86
C GLU A 91 23.16 6.92 -1.53
N HIS A 92 23.09 6.87 -2.85
CA HIS A 92 21.92 7.37 -3.59
C HIS A 92 20.69 6.46 -3.41
N ILE A 93 20.90 5.15 -3.29
CA ILE A 93 19.84 4.19 -2.97
C ILE A 93 19.26 4.49 -1.59
N HIS A 94 20.11 4.67 -0.58
CA HIS A 94 19.66 5.03 0.77
C HIS A 94 18.92 6.37 0.82
N ALA A 95 19.43 7.39 0.12
CA ALA A 95 18.77 8.68 0.02
C ALA A 95 17.38 8.57 -0.60
N HIS A 96 17.23 7.83 -1.71
CA HIS A 96 15.93 7.60 -2.37
C HIS A 96 14.95 6.87 -1.46
N PHE A 97 15.37 5.78 -0.82
CA PHE A 97 14.53 5.05 0.12
C PHE A 97 14.07 5.93 1.28
N LEU A 98 14.98 6.75 1.83
CA LEU A 98 14.65 7.67 2.91
C LEU A 98 13.61 8.72 2.45
N THR A 99 13.78 9.30 1.26
CA THR A 99 12.81 10.27 0.74
C THR A 99 11.45 9.65 0.51
N CYS A 100 11.38 8.46 -0.10
CA CYS A 100 10.13 7.73 -0.28
C CYS A 100 9.47 7.41 1.07
N PHE A 101 10.25 6.97 2.06
CA PHE A 101 9.73 6.66 3.39
C PHE A 101 9.16 7.89 4.10
N ILE A 102 9.87 9.02 4.05
CA ILE A 102 9.37 10.29 4.63
C ILE A 102 8.09 10.73 3.93
N SER A 103 8.04 10.69 2.60
CA SER A 103 6.84 11.01 1.83
C SER A 103 5.64 10.14 2.22
N LEU A 104 5.86 8.82 2.38
CA LEU A 104 4.82 7.89 2.84
C LEU A 104 4.32 8.24 4.24
N VAL A 105 5.24 8.53 5.17
CA VAL A 105 4.87 8.92 6.54
C VAL A 105 4.01 10.18 6.54
N ILE A 106 4.38 11.20 5.75
CA ILE A 106 3.59 12.43 5.61
C ILE A 106 2.20 12.10 5.06
N ALA A 107 2.11 11.30 3.99
CA ALA A 107 0.84 10.92 3.39
C ALA A 107 -0.06 10.13 4.37
N ARG A 108 0.52 9.23 5.17
CA ARG A 108 -0.21 8.50 6.23
C ARG A 108 -0.68 9.40 7.36
N ILE A 109 0.10 10.42 7.74
CA ILE A 109 -0.34 11.41 8.72
C ILE A 109 -1.55 12.20 8.19
N ILE A 110 -1.53 12.59 6.91
CA ILE A 110 -2.66 13.27 6.26
C ILE A 110 -3.89 12.36 6.25
N GLU A 111 -3.74 11.10 5.85
CA GLU A 111 -4.80 10.10 5.84
C GLU A 111 -5.45 9.93 7.22
N VAL A 112 -4.64 9.83 8.28
CA VAL A 112 -5.11 9.75 9.68
C VAL A 112 -5.87 11.01 10.08
N LYS A 113 -5.37 12.20 9.74
CA LYS A 113 -6.04 13.48 10.05
C LYS A 113 -7.39 13.61 9.33
N LEU A 114 -7.49 13.06 8.13
CA LEU A 114 -8.74 12.95 7.36
C LEU A 114 -9.60 11.76 7.78
N LYS A 115 -9.27 11.09 8.89
CA LYS A 115 -10.01 9.95 9.45
C LYS A 115 -10.23 8.83 8.44
N TYR A 116 -9.23 8.58 7.58
CA TYR A 116 -9.26 7.53 6.56
C TYR A 116 -10.37 7.71 5.51
N LYS A 117 -10.85 8.94 5.27
CA LYS A 117 -11.85 9.25 4.22
C LYS A 117 -11.36 8.90 2.81
N TYR A 118 -10.06 9.02 2.55
CA TYR A 118 -9.43 8.73 1.26
C TYR A 118 -8.25 7.78 1.43
N SER A 119 -8.01 6.93 0.43
CA SER A 119 -6.78 6.13 0.37
C SER A 119 -5.57 7.01 0.09
N VAL A 120 -4.38 6.56 0.53
CA VAL A 120 -3.12 7.28 0.26
C VAL A 120 -2.89 7.51 -1.24
N GLY A 121 -3.20 6.54 -2.11
CA GLY A 121 -3.06 6.71 -3.56
C GLY A 121 -3.90 7.89 -4.09
N LYS A 122 -5.15 8.02 -3.64
CA LYS A 122 -6.04 9.14 -4.04
C LYS A 122 -5.53 10.47 -3.50
N LEU A 123 -5.00 10.49 -2.27
CA LEU A 123 -4.38 11.69 -1.69
C LEU A 123 -3.17 12.15 -2.51
N LEU A 124 -2.28 11.22 -2.86
CA LEU A 124 -1.09 11.52 -3.67
C LEU A 124 -1.47 11.98 -5.08
N GLU A 125 -2.45 11.36 -5.71
CA GLU A 125 -2.94 11.75 -7.04
C GLU A 125 -3.53 13.16 -7.04
N SER A 126 -4.34 13.50 -6.04
CA SER A 126 -4.93 14.83 -5.92
C SER A 126 -3.86 15.91 -5.63
N LEU A 127 -2.94 15.62 -4.71
CA LEU A 127 -1.84 16.53 -4.37
C LEU A 127 -0.85 16.73 -5.53
N SER A 128 -0.58 15.70 -6.34
CA SER A 128 0.29 15.85 -7.51
C SER A 128 -0.36 16.66 -8.62
N LYS A 129 -1.68 16.65 -8.74
CA LYS A 129 -2.41 17.50 -9.69
C LYS A 129 -2.57 18.94 -9.18
N ALA A 130 -2.38 19.21 -7.90
CA ALA A 130 -2.41 20.55 -7.31
C ALA A 130 -1.19 21.43 -7.67
N GLU A 131 -0.41 21.03 -8.66
CA GLU A 131 0.70 21.80 -9.21
C GLU A 131 0.21 23.14 -9.80
N CYS A 132 1.14 24.09 -9.98
CA CYS A 132 0.81 25.39 -10.53
C CYS A 132 1.73 25.76 -11.69
N SER A 133 1.14 26.44 -12.67
CA SER A 133 1.84 26.99 -13.82
C SER A 133 2.17 28.46 -13.59
N HIS A 134 3.40 28.87 -13.93
CA HIS A 134 3.78 30.29 -13.91
C HIS A 134 3.01 31.03 -15.01
N MET A 135 2.31 32.09 -14.63
CA MET A 135 1.66 33.02 -15.54
C MET A 135 2.52 34.29 -15.65
N LYS A 136 2.08 35.29 -16.41
CA LYS A 136 2.82 36.55 -16.56
C LYS A 136 3.09 37.22 -15.20
N GLN A 137 4.28 37.81 -15.08
CA GLN A 137 4.75 38.55 -13.90
C GLN A 137 4.84 37.68 -12.63
N ASN A 138 4.10 38.04 -11.59
CA ASN A 138 4.13 37.42 -10.27
C ASN A 138 2.89 36.55 -9.99
N TYR A 139 2.20 36.08 -11.03
CA TYR A 139 0.98 35.28 -10.89
C TYR A 139 1.22 33.82 -11.27
N TYR A 140 0.55 32.92 -10.55
CA TYR A 140 0.57 31.48 -10.76
C TYR A 140 -0.87 30.98 -10.88
N LEU A 141 -1.09 30.05 -11.79
CA LEU A 141 -2.37 29.41 -12.06
C LEU A 141 -2.37 27.99 -11.49
N PHE A 142 -3.39 27.68 -10.69
CA PHE A 142 -3.77 26.36 -10.20
C PHE A 142 -5.04 25.95 -10.96
N ASP A 143 -4.93 24.95 -11.82
CA ASP A 143 -5.98 24.52 -12.75
C ASP A 143 -6.75 23.28 -12.30
N TYR A 144 -6.32 22.65 -11.20
CA TYR A 144 -6.95 21.47 -10.61
C TYR A 144 -7.56 21.76 -9.25
N TYR A 145 -8.77 21.24 -9.02
CA TYR A 145 -9.47 21.28 -7.75
C TYR A 145 -10.45 20.10 -7.65
N ASP A 146 -10.48 19.41 -6.52
CA ASP A 146 -11.38 18.29 -6.23
C ASP A 146 -11.80 18.29 -4.75
N GLU A 147 -12.67 17.34 -4.38
CA GLU A 147 -13.15 17.14 -3.00
C GLU A 147 -12.02 16.84 -2.00
N VAL A 148 -10.91 16.29 -2.47
CA VAL A 148 -9.76 15.97 -1.62
C VAL A 148 -9.03 17.26 -1.25
N LEU A 149 -8.79 18.15 -2.22
CA LEU A 149 -8.21 19.47 -1.99
C LEU A 149 -9.13 20.39 -1.18
N GLU A 150 -10.45 20.24 -1.31
CA GLU A 150 -11.42 20.90 -0.43
C GLU A 150 -11.20 20.49 1.04
N ASP A 151 -11.26 19.20 1.35
CA ASP A 151 -11.07 18.71 2.73
C ASP A 151 -9.67 19.01 3.28
N LEU A 152 -8.63 18.94 2.43
CA LEU A 152 -7.27 19.31 2.81
C LEU A 152 -7.17 20.80 3.10
N GLY A 153 -7.87 21.62 2.33
CA GLY A 153 -7.92 23.06 2.52
C GLY A 153 -8.51 23.45 3.86
N ASP A 154 -9.63 22.81 4.22
CA ASP A 154 -10.28 22.98 5.52
C ASP A 154 -9.38 22.48 6.67
N LEU A 155 -8.70 21.34 6.48
CA LEU A 155 -7.82 20.76 7.49
C LEU A 155 -6.57 21.61 7.77
N PHE A 156 -6.02 22.28 6.76
CA PHE A 156 -4.75 23.00 6.83
C PHE A 156 -4.87 24.53 6.76
N ASP A 157 -6.09 25.10 6.70
CA ASP A 157 -6.33 26.53 6.49
C ASP A 157 -5.69 27.06 5.18
N ILE A 158 -5.87 26.29 4.09
CA ILE A 158 -5.36 26.62 2.75
C ILE A 158 -6.51 26.58 1.75
N ASP A 159 -6.82 27.72 1.15
CA ASP A 159 -7.85 27.77 0.10
C ASP A 159 -7.30 27.23 -1.23
N PHE A 160 -7.58 25.97 -1.58
CA PHE A 160 -7.18 25.41 -2.87
C PHE A 160 -8.09 25.83 -4.04
N SER A 161 -9.26 26.41 -3.78
CA SER A 161 -10.22 26.81 -4.81
C SER A 161 -9.76 28.03 -5.63
N LYS A 162 -8.88 28.86 -5.06
CA LYS A 162 -8.35 30.04 -5.72
C LYS A 162 -7.34 29.69 -6.81
N GLN A 163 -7.83 29.71 -8.04
CA GLN A 163 -7.05 29.39 -9.24
C GLN A 163 -5.87 30.33 -9.49
N ILE A 164 -6.03 31.65 -9.32
CA ILE A 164 -4.93 32.60 -9.58
C ILE A 164 -4.41 33.15 -8.27
N ARG A 165 -3.13 32.91 -7.99
CA ARG A 165 -2.44 33.43 -6.80
C ARG A 165 -1.21 34.22 -7.19
N SER A 166 -0.97 35.32 -6.48
CA SER A 166 0.29 36.04 -6.59
C SER A 166 1.41 35.33 -5.82
N GLN A 167 2.66 35.56 -6.22
CA GLN A 167 3.84 35.05 -5.53
C GLN A 167 3.87 35.51 -4.06
N GLY A 168 3.37 36.71 -3.78
CA GLY A 168 3.27 37.25 -2.42
C GLY A 168 2.29 36.47 -1.54
N GLU A 169 1.16 36.03 -2.09
CA GLU A 169 0.18 35.20 -1.38
C GLU A 169 0.73 33.80 -1.11
N ILE A 170 1.38 33.18 -2.10
CA ILE A 170 2.02 31.87 -1.92
C ILE A 170 3.09 31.95 -0.81
N LYS A 171 3.94 32.99 -0.83
CA LYS A 171 4.93 33.23 0.23
C LYS A 171 4.29 33.43 1.60
N LYS A 172 3.13 34.08 1.70
CA LYS A 172 2.40 34.23 2.98
C LYS A 172 1.90 32.89 3.50
N ILE A 173 1.36 32.03 2.64
CA ILE A 173 0.93 30.67 3.03
C ILE A 173 2.14 29.88 3.56
N LEU A 174 3.26 29.87 2.82
CA LEU A 174 4.50 29.21 3.25
C LEU A 174 5.12 29.83 4.51
N ALA A 175 4.86 31.10 4.80
CA ALA A 175 5.34 31.76 6.01
C ALA A 175 4.49 31.41 7.24
N LYS A 176 3.20 31.11 7.07
CA LYS A 176 2.33 30.65 8.17
C LYS A 176 2.84 29.33 8.75
N THR A 177 3.31 28.40 7.92
CA THR A 177 3.79 27.08 8.36
C THR A 177 5.06 27.12 9.20
N LYS A 178 5.85 28.22 9.13
CA LYS A 178 7.07 28.40 9.96
C LYS A 178 6.80 28.91 11.37
N LYS A 179 5.58 29.39 11.64
CA LYS A 179 5.20 30.04 12.90
C LYS A 179 4.36 29.15 13.82
N SER A 180 3.91 28.00 13.32
CA SER A 180 3.26 26.93 14.08
C SER A 180 4.28 25.90 14.52
#